data_AF-E6XIQ4-F1
#
_entry.id   AF-E6XIQ4-F1
#
_cell.length_a   1.000
_cell.length_b   1.000
_cell.length_c   1.000
_cell.angle_alpha   90.00
_cell.angle_beta   90.00
_cell.angle_gamma   90.00
#
_symmetry.space_group_name_H-M   'P 1'
#
loop_
_entity.id
_entity.type
_entity.pdbx_description
1 polymer ?
#
loop_
_entity_poly.entity_id
_entity_poly.type
_entity_poly.pdbx_seq_one_letter_code
_entity_poly.pdbx_strand_id
1 'polypeptide(L)'
;MYGTEKNNTEEIGRLWQRLVPLEKLYEEQNSIIKSQNEEIELLKNKIKQPSENQTIAQQAARSAAQYKGKIQRAKEQIDVIHNDSMTILQELKNFLDKTKSTTEVFEQKVELFEETFKNGEKLFKTISHTHEEVEKRIIYTNEILDKYNDLPIRLDDASTQLDSLDEIDSKAQGILKNITSYHSKVRELRDEILGYDTENDDGESERIDGIKDELESSYLVIKNDLSELKINLDKLLSDTTKNYSLLLDTSSEKIDNTLKNQENQYNEVYQKIITLLPAALTTGLSAAYNEKITSESLELEAHNNAFKKAIRWLIGVSFIPFLVDLYLLIILQKDLVSVISETPKLVLSILPLYFPILWMAYSSNKKMNLSKRLIEEYTHKGVLSKTFEGLSTQIEELGDSDTSGELKVKLLFNLLHVNSENPGKLISDYKTTDHPLMDALDKSVKLGDAVEKLRNIPGFSKLTAKLEKESKEILKDTEEKVAQAISTVKETGQG
;
A
#
# COMPACT_ATOMS: atom_id res chain seq x y z
N MET A 1 98.85 -75.81 -4.85
CA MET A 1 98.22 -76.88 -4.04
C MET A 1 96.73 -76.59 -4.03
N TYR A 2 96.01 -77.18 -4.97
CA TYR A 2 94.57 -76.97 -5.17
C TYR A 2 93.81 -77.75 -4.09
N GLY A 3 93.26 -77.02 -3.12
CA GLY A 3 92.20 -77.51 -2.24
C GLY A 3 90.87 -77.46 -2.99
N THR A 4 90.56 -78.56 -3.68
CA THR A 4 89.23 -79.07 -4.09
C THR A 4 88.06 -78.05 -4.21
N GLU A 5 87.66 -77.75 -5.45
CA GLU A 5 86.42 -77.06 -5.86
C GLU A 5 85.11 -77.67 -5.28
N LYS A 6 85.19 -78.89 -4.73
CA LYS A 6 84.04 -79.61 -4.15
C LYS A 6 83.60 -79.10 -2.78
N ASN A 7 84.50 -78.49 -1.98
CA ASN A 7 84.12 -77.94 -0.67
C ASN A 7 83.46 -76.56 -0.80
N ASN A 8 83.89 -75.74 -1.75
CA ASN A 8 83.29 -74.42 -1.99
C ASN A 8 81.83 -74.52 -2.49
N THR A 9 81.50 -75.54 -3.27
CA THR A 9 80.14 -75.71 -3.82
C THR A 9 79.12 -76.16 -2.75
N GLU A 10 79.53 -76.99 -1.79
CA GLU A 10 78.68 -77.34 -0.64
C GLU A 10 78.51 -76.19 0.35
N GLU A 11 79.56 -75.41 0.63
CA GLU A 11 79.47 -74.23 1.49
C GLU A 11 78.61 -73.11 0.87
N ILE A 12 78.76 -72.87 -0.44
CA ILE A 12 77.91 -71.94 -1.19
C ILE A 12 76.45 -72.43 -1.20
N GLY A 13 76.21 -73.74 -1.38
CA GLY A 13 74.86 -74.31 -1.33
C GLY A 13 74.18 -74.18 0.04
N ARG A 14 74.92 -74.37 1.14
CA ARG A 14 74.41 -74.16 2.51
C ARG A 14 74.17 -72.69 2.84
N LEU A 15 75.00 -71.79 2.30
CA LEU A 15 74.79 -70.35 2.42
C LEU A 15 73.54 -69.92 1.65
N TRP A 16 73.32 -70.39 0.42
CA TRP A 16 72.10 -70.13 -0.34
C TRP A 16 70.84 -70.69 0.32
N GLN A 17 70.90 -71.90 0.91
CA GLN A 17 69.78 -72.46 1.68
C GLN A 17 69.42 -71.65 2.93
N ARG A 18 70.37 -70.91 3.52
CA ARG A 18 70.11 -69.99 4.64
C ARG A 18 69.76 -68.57 4.19
N LEU A 19 70.27 -68.12 3.04
CA LEU A 19 70.06 -66.78 2.51
C LEU A 19 68.66 -66.62 1.91
N VAL A 20 68.17 -67.61 1.16
CA VAL A 20 66.86 -67.53 0.48
C VAL A 20 65.69 -67.35 1.47
N PRO A 21 65.60 -68.07 2.60
CA PRO A 21 64.56 -67.81 3.60
C PRO A 21 64.70 -66.44 4.26
N LEU A 22 65.94 -65.96 4.47
CA LEU A 22 66.20 -64.64 5.05
C LEU A 22 65.83 -63.51 4.08
N GLU A 23 66.12 -63.65 2.80
CA GLU A 23 65.67 -62.72 1.76
C GLU A 23 64.15 -62.69 1.65
N LYS A 24 63.49 -63.86 1.71
CA LYS A 24 62.03 -63.92 1.70
C LYS A 24 61.41 -63.23 2.92
N LEU A 25 61.96 -63.48 4.12
CA LEU A 25 61.50 -62.82 5.35
C LEU A 25 61.79 -61.31 5.31
N TYR A 26 62.90 -60.90 4.71
CA TYR A 26 63.24 -59.50 4.52
C TYR A 26 62.27 -58.82 3.55
N GLU A 27 61.95 -59.45 2.41
CA GLU A 27 60.94 -58.95 1.46
C GLU A 27 59.54 -58.86 2.09
N GLU A 28 59.15 -59.88 2.86
CA GLU A 28 57.87 -59.91 3.57
C GLU A 28 57.80 -58.79 4.62
N GLN A 29 58.86 -58.60 5.41
CA GLN A 29 58.94 -57.51 6.38
C GLN A 29 58.94 -56.13 5.69
N ASN A 30 59.62 -55.99 4.55
CA ASN A 30 59.66 -54.73 3.80
C ASN A 30 58.29 -54.40 3.18
N SER A 31 57.53 -55.42 2.76
CA SER A 31 56.15 -55.26 2.29
C SER A 31 55.21 -54.80 3.42
N ILE A 32 55.38 -55.33 4.63
CA ILE A 32 54.62 -54.92 5.82
C ILE A 32 54.96 -53.47 6.18
N ILE A 33 56.24 -53.12 6.23
CA ILE A 33 56.70 -51.74 6.50
C ILE A 33 56.14 -50.76 5.46
N LYS A 34 56.10 -51.15 4.18
CA LYS A 34 55.50 -50.34 3.12
C LYS A 34 54.01 -50.11 3.35
N SER A 35 53.25 -51.17 3.66
CA SER A 35 51.81 -51.06 3.95
C SER A 35 51.52 -50.18 5.18
N GLN A 36 52.33 -50.30 6.23
CA GLN A 36 52.19 -49.48 7.44
C GLN A 36 52.53 -48.02 7.16
N ASN A 37 53.53 -47.74 6.32
CA ASN A 37 53.85 -46.37 5.91
C ASN A 37 52.74 -45.75 5.05
N GLU A 38 52.12 -46.53 4.16
CA GLU A 38 50.95 -46.09 3.38
C GLU A 38 49.75 -45.78 4.30
N GLU A 39 49.52 -46.59 5.34
CA GLU A 39 48.46 -46.36 6.32
C GLU A 39 48.74 -45.13 7.20
N ILE A 40 50.00 -44.93 7.60
CA ILE A 40 50.44 -43.73 8.34
C ILE A 40 50.31 -42.47 7.48
N GLU A 41 50.59 -42.53 6.18
CA GLU A 41 50.35 -41.41 5.26
C GLU A 41 48.86 -41.10 5.12
N LEU A 42 48.01 -42.12 4.99
CA LEU A 42 46.56 -41.96 4.94
C LEU A 42 46.02 -41.32 6.22
N LEU A 43 46.51 -41.74 7.39
CA LEU A 43 46.12 -41.16 8.68
C LEU A 43 46.64 -39.73 8.84
N LYS A 44 47.87 -39.42 8.41
CA LYS A 44 48.40 -38.05 8.38
C LYS A 44 47.60 -37.13 7.45
N ASN A 45 47.15 -37.64 6.30
CA ASN A 45 46.29 -36.90 5.39
C ASN A 45 44.89 -36.65 5.97
N LYS A 46 44.32 -37.61 6.72
CA LYS A 46 43.06 -37.41 7.46
C LYS A 46 43.19 -36.37 8.59
N ILE A 47 44.34 -36.28 9.26
CA ILE A 47 44.58 -35.28 10.32
C ILE A 47 44.82 -33.87 9.76
N LYS A 48 45.38 -33.75 8.54
CA LYS A 48 45.56 -32.46 7.85
C LYS A 48 44.25 -31.86 7.33
N GLN A 49 43.20 -32.66 7.13
CA GLN A 49 41.90 -32.14 6.73
C GLN A 49 41.15 -31.63 7.97
N PRO A 50 40.67 -30.37 7.97
CA PRO A 50 39.87 -29.87 9.07
C PRO A 50 38.63 -30.75 9.23
N SER A 51 38.32 -31.14 10.47
CA SER A 51 37.11 -31.91 10.81
C SER A 51 35.89 -31.29 10.14
N GLU A 52 34.95 -32.10 9.66
CA GLU A 52 33.71 -31.64 9.00
C GLU A 52 32.93 -30.60 9.84
N ASN A 53 33.00 -30.72 11.17
CA ASN A 53 32.42 -29.72 12.08
C ASN A 53 33.13 -28.35 12.04
N GLN A 54 34.44 -28.31 11.76
CA GLN A 54 35.22 -27.08 11.69
C GLN A 54 34.95 -26.33 10.37
N THR A 55 34.76 -27.05 9.26
CA THR A 55 34.37 -26.44 7.98
C THR A 55 32.94 -25.89 8.04
N ILE A 56 32.00 -26.63 8.65
CA ILE A 56 30.63 -26.15 8.90
C ILE A 56 30.63 -24.93 9.82
N ALA A 57 31.40 -24.94 10.92
CA ALA A 57 31.51 -23.80 11.81
C ALA A 57 32.12 -22.57 11.11
N GLN A 58 33.11 -22.76 10.23
CA GLN A 58 33.72 -21.67 9.47
C GLN A 58 32.78 -21.11 8.40
N GLN A 59 31.97 -21.95 7.73
CA GLN A 59 30.92 -21.52 6.82
C GLN A 59 29.80 -20.77 7.55
N ALA A 60 29.35 -21.28 8.69
CA ALA A 60 28.38 -20.63 9.55
C ALA A 60 28.88 -19.23 10.00
N ALA A 61 30.13 -19.12 10.45
CA ALA A 61 30.74 -17.85 10.82
C ALA A 61 30.82 -16.86 9.64
N ARG A 62 31.17 -17.32 8.43
CA ARG A 62 31.18 -16.49 7.22
C ARG A 62 29.77 -16.02 6.85
N SER A 63 28.77 -16.89 6.92
CA SER A 63 27.38 -16.53 6.65
C SER A 63 26.85 -15.52 7.69
N ALA A 64 27.14 -15.71 8.97
CA ALA A 64 26.79 -14.77 10.04
C ALA A 64 27.44 -13.38 9.82
N ALA A 65 28.70 -13.33 9.39
CA ALA A 65 29.36 -12.08 9.03
C ALA A 65 28.70 -11.40 7.82
N GLN A 66 28.28 -12.17 6.81
CA GLN A 66 27.54 -11.64 5.66
C GLN A 66 26.17 -11.10 6.06
N TYR A 67 25.41 -11.82 6.90
CA TYR A 67 24.13 -11.36 7.42
C TYR A 67 24.29 -10.10 8.27
N LYS A 68 25.30 -10.03 9.14
CA LYS A 68 25.65 -8.81 9.88
C LYS A 68 25.91 -7.63 8.95
N GLY A 69 26.67 -7.84 7.87
CA GLY A 69 26.94 -6.80 6.87
C GLY A 69 25.69 -6.37 6.07
N LYS A 70 24.74 -7.28 5.82
CA LYS A 70 23.45 -6.96 5.20
C LYS A 70 22.55 -6.16 6.16
N ILE A 71 22.48 -6.57 7.42
CA ILE A 71 21.72 -5.87 8.48
C ILE A 71 22.27 -4.46 8.69
N GLN A 72 23.59 -4.30 8.70
CA GLN A 72 24.24 -3.00 8.84
C GLN A 72 23.87 -2.06 7.67
N ARG A 73 23.93 -2.55 6.42
CA ARG A 73 23.51 -1.78 5.24
C ARG A 73 22.02 -1.44 5.25
N ALA A 74 21.17 -2.37 5.68
CA ALA A 74 19.74 -2.12 5.82
C ALA A 74 19.47 -1.05 6.90
N LYS A 75 20.20 -1.08 8.02
CA LYS A 75 20.13 -0.05 9.05
C LYS A 75 20.56 1.32 8.51
N GLU A 76 21.68 1.40 7.81
CA GLU A 76 22.15 2.65 7.18
C GLU A 76 21.12 3.21 6.19
N GLN A 77 20.47 2.35 5.39
CA GLN A 77 19.39 2.76 4.50
C GLN A 77 18.17 3.29 5.27
N ILE A 78 17.78 2.63 6.36
CA ILE A 78 16.68 3.08 7.22
C ILE A 78 17.00 4.44 7.86
N ASP A 79 18.24 4.63 8.33
CA ASP A 79 18.68 5.88 8.94
C ASP A 79 18.65 7.04 7.92
N VAL A 80 19.03 6.78 6.66
CA VAL A 80 18.91 7.76 5.56
C VAL A 80 17.43 8.11 5.30
N ILE A 81 16.57 7.10 5.12
CA ILE A 81 15.13 7.32 4.87
C ILE A 81 14.46 8.08 6.02
N HIS A 82 14.87 7.80 7.26
CA HIS A 82 14.37 8.49 8.45
C HIS A 82 14.79 9.97 8.46
N ASN A 83 16.06 10.27 8.13
CA ASN A 83 16.54 11.65 8.04
C ASN A 83 15.86 12.43 6.90
N ASP A 84 15.67 11.80 5.75
CA ASP A 84 14.94 12.39 4.63
C ASP A 84 13.48 12.67 5.01
N SER A 85 12.82 11.72 5.69
CA SER A 85 11.46 11.91 6.20
C SER A 85 11.38 13.05 7.22
N MET A 86 12.36 13.20 8.11
CA MET A 86 12.39 14.32 9.06
C MET A 86 12.57 15.66 8.36
N THR A 87 13.42 15.70 7.32
CA THR A 87 13.65 16.90 6.53
C THR A 87 12.37 17.33 5.80
N ILE A 88 11.68 16.38 5.16
CA ILE A 88 10.39 16.62 4.51
C ILE A 88 9.34 17.13 5.53
N LEU A 89 9.32 16.56 6.74
CA LEU A 89 8.39 16.98 7.79
C LEU A 89 8.69 18.43 8.26
N GLN A 90 9.97 18.80 8.33
CA GLN A 90 10.39 20.17 8.63
C GLN A 90 9.98 21.15 7.52
N GLU A 91 10.15 20.77 6.26
CA GLU A 91 9.73 21.57 5.10
C GLU A 91 8.21 21.74 5.05
N LEU A 92 7.44 20.68 5.32
CA LEU A 92 5.98 20.74 5.42
C LEU A 92 5.51 21.68 6.53
N LYS A 93 6.16 21.67 7.70
CA LYS A 93 5.87 22.62 8.79
C LYS A 93 6.13 24.06 8.37
N ASN A 94 7.27 24.32 7.74
CA ASN A 94 7.59 25.66 7.24
C ASN A 94 6.58 26.12 6.17
N PHE A 95 6.14 25.22 5.30
CA PHE A 95 5.13 25.52 4.28
C PHE A 95 3.77 25.82 4.92
N LEU A 96 3.38 25.07 5.95
CA LEU A 96 2.15 25.30 6.72
C LEU A 96 2.16 26.68 7.38
N ASP A 97 3.26 27.06 8.05
CA ASP A 97 3.39 28.36 8.71
C ASP A 97 3.36 29.52 7.71
N LYS A 98 4.00 29.34 6.54
CA LYS A 98 3.95 30.32 5.44
C LYS A 98 2.54 30.45 4.87
N THR A 99 1.81 29.36 4.73
CA THR A 99 0.42 29.36 4.25
C THR A 99 -0.49 30.07 5.26
N LYS A 100 -0.29 29.83 6.55
CA LYS A 100 -1.06 30.46 7.63
C LYS A 100 -0.86 31.98 7.66
N SER A 101 0.39 32.44 7.64
CA SER A 101 0.70 33.88 7.58
C SER A 101 0.16 34.54 6.30
N THR A 102 0.21 33.85 5.16
CA THR A 102 -0.39 34.35 3.91
C THR A 102 -1.91 34.48 4.01
N THR A 103 -2.56 33.54 4.69
CA THR A 103 -4.02 33.55 4.92
C THR A 103 -4.41 34.71 5.83
N GLU A 104 -3.67 34.95 6.91
CA GLU A 104 -3.90 36.11 7.81
C GLU A 104 -3.75 37.45 7.07
N VAL A 105 -2.74 37.59 6.20
CA VAL A 105 -2.59 38.79 5.37
C VAL A 105 -3.73 38.94 4.36
N PHE A 106 -4.22 37.83 3.81
CA PHE A 106 -5.36 37.86 2.88
C PHE A 106 -6.65 38.28 3.59
N GLU A 107 -6.93 37.74 4.78
CA GLU A 107 -8.08 38.13 5.60
C GLU A 107 -8.06 39.63 5.92
N GLN A 108 -6.92 40.18 6.32
CA GLN A 108 -6.77 41.63 6.55
C GLN A 108 -7.06 42.46 5.29
N LYS A 109 -6.63 41.99 4.11
CA LYS A 109 -6.93 42.66 2.83
C LYS A 109 -8.40 42.60 2.48
N VAL A 110 -9.08 41.49 2.75
CA VAL A 110 -10.52 41.34 2.53
C VAL A 110 -11.29 42.30 3.43
N GLU A 111 -10.91 42.42 4.70
CA GLU A 111 -11.55 43.35 5.64
C GLU A 111 -11.41 44.82 5.19
N LEU A 112 -10.22 45.20 4.71
CA LEU A 112 -9.96 46.53 4.17
C LEU A 112 -10.72 46.80 2.85
N PHE A 113 -10.89 45.77 2.02
CA PHE A 113 -11.73 45.84 0.82
C PHE A 113 -13.22 46.03 1.18
N GLU A 114 -13.74 45.33 2.18
CA GLU A 114 -15.13 45.52 2.62
C GLU A 114 -15.39 46.92 3.19
N GLU A 115 -14.43 47.47 3.95
CA GLU A 115 -14.54 48.83 4.48
C GLU A 115 -14.54 49.88 3.36
N THR A 116 -13.61 49.76 2.40
CA THR A 116 -13.55 50.66 1.23
C THR A 116 -14.80 50.54 0.36
N PHE A 117 -15.34 49.34 0.18
CA PHE A 117 -16.60 49.14 -0.56
C PHE A 117 -17.79 49.84 0.12
N LYS A 118 -17.93 49.69 1.45
CA LYS A 118 -18.96 50.40 2.24
C LYS A 118 -18.84 51.92 2.14
N ASN A 119 -17.60 52.44 2.12
CA ASN A 119 -17.36 53.87 1.94
C ASN A 119 -17.71 54.33 0.51
N GLY A 120 -17.40 53.53 -0.50
CA GLY A 120 -17.83 53.76 -1.88
C GLY A 120 -19.34 53.83 -2.03
N GLU A 121 -20.08 52.91 -1.41
CA GLU A 121 -21.56 52.93 -1.39
C GLU A 121 -22.12 54.20 -0.75
N LYS A 122 -21.54 54.66 0.37
CA LYS A 122 -21.95 55.90 1.02
C LYS A 122 -21.70 57.12 0.14
N LEU A 123 -20.55 57.19 -0.53
CA LEU A 123 -20.22 58.27 -1.46
C LEU A 123 -21.17 58.27 -2.65
N PHE A 124 -21.49 57.11 -3.22
CA PHE A 124 -22.43 56.98 -4.33
C PHE A 124 -23.83 57.48 -3.96
N LYS A 125 -24.33 57.13 -2.77
CA LYS A 125 -25.60 57.66 -2.24
C LYS A 125 -25.58 59.18 -2.10
N THR A 126 -24.45 59.74 -1.63
CA THR A 126 -24.29 61.19 -1.47
C THR A 126 -24.28 61.90 -2.83
N ILE A 127 -23.52 61.38 -3.81
CA ILE A 127 -23.45 61.93 -5.16
C ILE A 127 -24.83 61.91 -5.83
N SER A 128 -25.56 60.79 -5.72
CA SER A 128 -26.92 60.69 -6.29
C SER A 128 -27.86 61.73 -5.69
N HIS A 129 -27.81 61.95 -4.37
CA HIS A 129 -28.61 62.99 -3.73
C HIS A 129 -28.22 64.40 -4.18
N THR A 130 -26.92 64.70 -4.30
CA THR A 130 -26.47 66.01 -4.81
C THR A 130 -26.86 66.24 -6.26
N HIS A 131 -26.88 65.19 -7.08
CA HIS A 131 -27.32 65.27 -8.47
C HIS A 131 -28.80 65.69 -8.57
N GLU A 132 -29.67 65.06 -7.78
CA GLU A 132 -31.09 65.43 -7.70
C GLU A 132 -31.29 66.89 -7.24
N GLU A 133 -30.48 67.37 -6.29
CA GLU A 133 -30.57 68.77 -5.85
C GLU A 133 -30.13 69.75 -6.94
N VAL A 134 -29.04 69.45 -7.65
CA VAL A 134 -28.54 70.30 -8.75
C VAL A 134 -29.57 70.36 -9.88
N GLU A 135 -30.18 69.24 -10.22
CA GLU A 135 -31.21 69.17 -11.26
C GLU A 135 -32.42 70.07 -10.92
N LYS A 136 -32.88 70.03 -9.66
CA LYS A 136 -33.93 70.95 -9.17
C LYS A 136 -33.52 72.42 -9.27
N ARG A 137 -32.27 72.76 -8.95
CA ARG A 137 -31.76 74.14 -9.06
C ARG A 137 -31.66 74.61 -10.51
N ILE A 138 -31.28 73.73 -11.43
CA ILE A 138 -31.22 74.05 -12.87
C ILE A 138 -32.62 74.38 -13.39
N ILE A 139 -33.62 73.55 -13.05
CA ILE A 139 -35.02 73.80 -13.43
C ILE A 139 -35.48 75.17 -12.93
N TYR A 140 -35.26 75.46 -11.64
CA TYR A 140 -35.62 76.76 -11.04
C TYR A 140 -34.90 77.95 -11.69
N THR A 141 -33.62 77.79 -12.05
CA THR A 141 -32.83 78.86 -12.70
C THR A 141 -33.35 79.14 -14.11
N ASN A 142 -33.75 78.11 -14.86
CA ASN A 142 -34.36 78.27 -16.17
C ASN A 142 -35.72 78.99 -16.08
N GLU A 143 -36.54 78.65 -15.07
CA GLU A 143 -37.80 79.37 -14.81
C GLU A 143 -37.59 80.87 -14.52
N ILE A 144 -36.51 81.24 -13.83
CA ILE A 144 -36.14 82.63 -13.60
C ILE A 144 -35.73 83.31 -14.91
N LEU A 145 -34.87 82.67 -15.70
CA LEU A 145 -34.36 83.21 -16.97
C LEU A 145 -35.51 83.54 -17.95
N ASP A 146 -36.49 82.66 -18.06
CA ASP A 146 -37.68 82.89 -18.89
C ASP A 146 -38.52 84.08 -18.41
N LYS A 147 -38.53 84.35 -17.10
CA LYS A 147 -39.30 85.43 -16.48
C LYS A 147 -38.69 86.82 -16.69
N TYR A 148 -37.40 86.92 -16.99
CA TYR A 148 -36.65 88.18 -17.13
C TYR A 148 -36.23 88.51 -18.57
N ASN A 149 -36.79 87.83 -19.57
CA ASN A 149 -36.50 88.03 -20.99
C ASN A 149 -36.91 89.42 -21.56
N ASP A 150 -37.57 90.28 -20.77
CA ASP A 150 -38.03 91.65 -21.08
C ASP A 150 -37.02 92.75 -20.64
N LEU A 151 -35.93 92.39 -19.95
CA LEU A 151 -34.92 93.38 -19.52
C LEU A 151 -34.26 94.21 -20.65
N PRO A 152 -34.01 93.67 -21.86
CA PRO A 152 -33.38 94.43 -22.94
C PRO A 152 -34.26 95.59 -23.46
N ILE A 153 -35.59 95.43 -23.40
CA ILE A 153 -36.56 96.41 -23.93
C ILE A 153 -36.64 97.62 -23.00
N ARG A 154 -36.51 97.41 -21.68
CA ARG A 154 -36.48 98.49 -20.67
C ARG A 154 -35.18 99.29 -20.67
N LEU A 155 -34.09 98.73 -21.19
CA LEU A 155 -32.80 99.40 -21.28
C LEU A 155 -32.76 100.40 -22.45
N ASP A 156 -33.53 100.14 -23.51
CA ASP A 156 -33.65 101.00 -24.70
C ASP A 156 -34.50 102.26 -24.42
N ASP A 157 -35.57 102.13 -23.61
CA ASP A 157 -36.41 103.26 -23.16
C ASP A 157 -35.69 104.23 -22.19
N ALA A 158 -34.65 103.77 -21.50
CA ALA A 158 -33.86 104.59 -20.59
C ALA A 158 -32.83 105.49 -21.32
N SER A 159 -32.44 105.10 -22.53
CA SER A 159 -31.49 105.83 -23.38
C SER A 159 -32.08 107.13 -23.95
N THR A 160 -33.38 107.16 -24.21
CA THR A 160 -34.10 108.29 -24.82
C THR A 160 -34.39 109.46 -23.87
N GLN A 161 -34.23 109.30 -22.55
CA GLN A 161 -34.44 110.37 -21.57
C GLN A 161 -33.22 111.26 -21.32
N LEU A 162 -32.07 110.94 -21.91
CA LEU A 162 -30.80 111.61 -21.61
C LEU A 162 -30.56 112.94 -22.37
N ASP A 163 -31.42 113.30 -23.33
CA ASP A 163 -31.21 114.39 -24.31
C ASP A 163 -31.60 115.83 -23.84
N SER A 164 -31.56 116.16 -22.54
CA SER A 164 -31.89 117.53 -22.05
C SER A 164 -30.69 118.37 -21.55
N LEU A 165 -29.61 118.38 -22.34
CA LEU A 165 -28.99 119.53 -23.03
C LEU A 165 -28.44 120.84 -22.41
N ASP A 166 -28.52 121.22 -21.13
CA ASP A 166 -27.81 122.46 -20.66
C ASP A 166 -26.86 122.29 -19.45
N GLU A 167 -26.83 121.12 -18.81
CA GLU A 167 -25.81 120.76 -17.82
C GLU A 167 -24.50 120.22 -18.47
N ILE A 168 -24.56 119.97 -19.79
CA ILE A 168 -23.59 119.20 -20.57
C ILE A 168 -22.28 119.97 -20.77
N ASP A 169 -22.30 121.30 -20.86
CA ASP A 169 -21.09 122.08 -21.15
C ASP A 169 -20.08 122.07 -19.99
N SER A 170 -20.57 122.07 -18.74
CA SER A 170 -19.73 121.93 -17.54
C SER A 170 -19.18 120.52 -17.34
N LYS A 171 -19.95 119.50 -17.74
CA LYS A 171 -19.53 118.09 -17.76
C LYS A 171 -18.55 117.82 -18.90
N ALA A 172 -18.64 118.50 -20.05
CA ALA A 172 -17.80 118.28 -21.22
C ALA A 172 -16.31 118.46 -20.93
N GLN A 173 -15.91 119.45 -20.11
CA GLN A 173 -14.50 119.65 -19.73
C GLN A 173 -13.96 118.58 -18.76
N GLY A 174 -14.78 118.10 -17.83
CA GLY A 174 -14.41 116.96 -16.96
C GLY A 174 -14.40 115.62 -17.71
N ILE A 175 -15.31 115.46 -18.66
CA ILE A 175 -15.40 114.32 -19.56
C ILE A 175 -14.20 114.27 -20.49
N LEU A 176 -13.69 115.40 -21.03
CA LEU A 176 -12.53 115.39 -21.91
C LEU A 176 -11.26 114.87 -21.21
N LYS A 177 -11.07 115.23 -19.93
CA LYS A 177 -9.96 114.76 -19.09
C LYS A 177 -10.09 113.27 -18.72
N ASN A 178 -11.32 112.83 -18.43
CA ASN A 178 -11.61 111.41 -18.18
C ASN A 178 -11.52 110.57 -19.47
N ILE A 179 -11.92 111.09 -20.62
CA ILE A 179 -11.80 110.43 -21.93
C ILE A 179 -10.34 110.20 -22.29
N THR A 180 -9.43 111.14 -22.02
CA THR A 180 -8.00 110.91 -22.26
C THR A 180 -7.43 109.81 -21.35
N SER A 181 -7.84 109.78 -20.07
CA SER A 181 -7.45 108.72 -19.13
C SER A 181 -8.07 107.35 -19.47
N TYR A 182 -9.34 107.33 -19.89
CA TYR A 182 -10.00 106.09 -20.31
C TYR A 182 -9.46 105.61 -21.65
N HIS A 183 -9.10 106.51 -22.57
CA HIS A 183 -8.46 106.12 -23.83
C HIS A 183 -7.07 105.52 -23.59
N SER A 184 -6.27 106.01 -22.62
CA SER A 184 -4.99 105.37 -22.28
C SER A 184 -5.20 103.99 -21.65
N LYS A 185 -6.15 103.87 -20.71
CA LYS A 185 -6.48 102.59 -20.06
C LYS A 185 -7.11 101.58 -21.01
N VAL A 186 -7.95 102.03 -21.93
CA VAL A 186 -8.53 101.18 -22.99
C VAL A 186 -7.45 100.77 -23.98
N ARG A 187 -6.45 101.61 -24.23
CA ARG A 187 -5.29 101.22 -25.06
C ARG A 187 -4.42 100.19 -24.36
N GLU A 188 -4.09 100.38 -23.08
CA GLU A 188 -3.38 99.38 -22.26
C GLU A 188 -4.17 98.05 -22.22
N LEU A 189 -5.47 98.08 -21.93
CA LEU A 189 -6.31 96.87 -21.91
C LEU A 189 -6.43 96.23 -23.30
N ARG A 190 -6.52 97.03 -24.36
CA ARG A 190 -6.54 96.51 -25.74
C ARG A 190 -5.21 95.83 -26.08
N ASP A 191 -4.10 96.45 -25.70
CA ASP A 191 -2.76 95.93 -25.98
C ASP A 191 -2.47 94.67 -25.11
N GLU A 192 -3.03 94.59 -23.89
CA GLU A 192 -3.00 93.39 -23.03
C GLU A 192 -3.89 92.25 -23.58
N ILE A 193 -5.06 92.57 -24.16
CA ILE A 193 -6.00 91.56 -24.67
C ILE A 193 -5.61 91.06 -26.08
N LEU A 194 -5.14 91.94 -26.96
CA LEU A 194 -4.91 91.67 -28.39
C LEU A 194 -3.42 91.62 -28.79
N GLY A 195 -2.50 91.99 -27.89
CA GLY A 195 -1.07 92.10 -28.17
C GLY A 195 -0.68 93.41 -28.86
N TYR A 196 0.62 93.72 -28.85
CA TYR A 196 1.17 94.91 -29.51
C TYR A 196 2.57 94.65 -30.09
N ASP A 197 2.90 95.39 -31.15
CA ASP A 197 4.19 95.27 -31.84
C ASP A 197 5.18 96.28 -31.24
N THR A 198 6.36 95.80 -30.84
CA THR A 198 7.44 96.64 -30.28
C THR A 198 8.67 96.53 -31.15
N GLU A 199 9.35 97.65 -31.42
CA GLU A 199 10.64 97.64 -32.10
C GLU A 199 11.74 97.49 -31.05
N ASN A 200 12.57 96.45 -31.18
CA ASN A 200 13.81 96.34 -30.42
C ASN A 200 14.87 97.32 -30.96
N ASP A 201 15.92 97.60 -30.18
CA ASP A 201 16.98 98.60 -30.44
C ASP A 201 17.72 98.47 -31.80
N ASP A 202 17.48 97.41 -32.58
CA ASP A 202 18.03 97.17 -33.93
C ASP A 202 17.01 97.33 -35.09
N GLY A 203 15.77 97.75 -34.82
CA GLY A 203 14.80 98.14 -35.86
C GLY A 203 14.00 97.03 -36.54
N GLU A 204 13.92 95.83 -35.95
CA GLU A 204 12.96 94.79 -36.35
C GLU A 204 11.79 94.71 -35.34
N SER A 205 10.55 94.61 -35.85
CA SER A 205 9.34 94.53 -35.02
C SER A 205 9.11 93.12 -34.47
N GLU A 206 9.11 92.97 -33.15
CA GLU A 206 8.64 91.76 -32.46
C GLU A 206 7.22 91.99 -31.92
N ARG A 207 6.31 91.09 -32.28
CA ARG A 207 4.93 91.08 -31.80
C ARG A 207 4.85 90.34 -30.47
N ILE A 208 4.37 91.01 -29.43
CA ILE A 208 4.13 90.41 -28.12
C ILE A 208 2.67 89.94 -28.10
N ASP A 209 2.47 88.63 -27.92
CA ASP A 209 1.15 87.98 -27.95
C ASP A 209 0.27 88.42 -26.76
N GLY A 210 -1.03 88.61 -27.02
CA GLY A 210 -2.00 89.01 -25.99
C GLY A 210 -2.66 87.82 -25.28
N ILE A 211 -3.43 88.11 -24.22
CA ILE A 211 -4.16 87.07 -23.45
C ILE A 211 -5.08 86.23 -24.35
N LYS A 212 -5.63 86.82 -25.43
CA LYS A 212 -6.44 86.09 -26.40
C LYS A 212 -5.63 84.99 -27.12
N ASP A 213 -4.41 85.32 -27.52
CA ASP A 213 -3.54 84.41 -28.27
C ASP A 213 -3.00 83.30 -27.35
N GLU A 214 -2.70 83.60 -26.08
CA GLU A 214 -2.40 82.59 -25.05
C GLU A 214 -3.58 81.64 -24.79
N LEU A 215 -4.80 82.17 -24.73
CA LEU A 215 -6.01 81.36 -24.52
C LEU A 215 -6.30 80.46 -25.72
N GLU A 216 -6.13 80.97 -26.94
CA GLU A 216 -6.34 80.20 -28.17
C GLU A 216 -5.28 79.10 -28.33
N SER A 217 -4.03 79.39 -27.99
CA SER A 217 -2.95 78.40 -27.90
C SER A 217 -3.24 77.31 -26.86
N SER A 218 -3.66 77.70 -25.66
CA SER A 218 -4.03 76.76 -24.59
C SER A 218 -5.22 75.87 -24.99
N TYR A 219 -6.21 76.43 -25.67
CA TYR A 219 -7.36 75.68 -26.16
C TYR A 219 -6.97 74.67 -27.25
N LEU A 220 -6.06 75.05 -28.15
CA LEU A 220 -5.53 74.14 -29.17
C LEU A 220 -4.72 73.00 -28.56
N VAL A 221 -3.90 73.26 -27.54
CA VAL A 221 -3.17 72.23 -26.79
C VAL A 221 -4.13 71.27 -26.12
N ILE A 222 -5.11 71.78 -25.36
CA ILE A 222 -6.11 70.94 -24.67
C ILE A 222 -6.90 70.09 -25.68
N LYS A 223 -7.29 70.66 -26.82
CA LYS A 223 -8.01 69.93 -27.87
C LYS A 223 -7.17 68.80 -28.45
N ASN A 224 -5.87 69.02 -28.67
CA ASN A 224 -4.97 68.00 -29.17
C ASN A 224 -4.76 66.89 -28.13
N ASP A 225 -4.56 67.25 -26.86
CA ASP A 225 -4.43 66.29 -25.76
C ASP A 225 -5.69 65.43 -25.59
N LEU A 226 -6.88 66.03 -25.73
CA LEU A 226 -8.16 65.32 -25.67
C LEU A 226 -8.32 64.34 -26.83
N SER A 227 -7.86 64.72 -28.02
CA SER A 227 -7.84 63.86 -29.20
C SER A 227 -6.87 62.69 -29.03
N GLU A 228 -5.68 62.94 -28.50
CA GLU A 228 -4.67 61.90 -28.24
C GLU A 228 -5.11 60.93 -27.14
N LEU A 229 -5.70 61.45 -26.06
CA LEU A 229 -6.29 60.64 -24.99
C LEU A 229 -7.37 59.70 -25.53
N LYS A 230 -8.25 60.20 -26.41
CA LYS A 230 -9.30 59.38 -27.03
C LYS A 230 -8.72 58.23 -27.85
N ILE A 231 -7.71 58.51 -28.68
CA ILE A 231 -7.03 57.48 -29.48
C ILE A 231 -6.37 56.41 -28.58
N ASN A 232 -5.74 56.84 -27.48
CA ASN A 232 -5.12 55.93 -26.51
C ASN A 232 -6.15 55.10 -25.76
N LEU A 233 -7.30 55.67 -25.42
CA LEU A 233 -8.39 54.98 -24.74
C LEU A 233 -9.06 53.93 -25.65
N ASP A 234 -9.26 54.23 -26.93
CA ASP A 234 -9.76 53.28 -27.92
C ASP A 234 -8.78 52.12 -28.16
N LYS A 235 -7.47 52.42 -28.24
CA LYS A 235 -6.42 51.38 -28.30
C LYS A 235 -6.44 50.50 -27.05
N LEU A 236 -6.49 51.10 -25.87
CA LEU A 236 -6.52 50.37 -24.60
C LEU A 236 -7.76 49.45 -24.51
N LEU A 237 -8.94 49.94 -24.93
CA LEU A 237 -10.16 49.13 -24.99
C LEU A 237 -10.01 47.95 -25.96
N SER A 238 -9.50 48.19 -27.16
CA SER A 238 -9.25 47.15 -28.16
C SER A 238 -8.29 46.08 -27.63
N ASP A 239 -7.15 46.49 -27.06
CA ASP A 239 -6.13 45.57 -26.56
C ASP A 239 -6.61 44.80 -25.34
N THR A 240 -7.32 45.46 -24.43
CA THR A 240 -7.92 44.79 -23.26
C THR A 240 -8.93 43.75 -23.70
N THR A 241 -9.81 44.08 -24.66
CA THR A 241 -10.83 43.16 -25.17
C THR A 241 -10.19 41.93 -25.84
N LYS A 242 -9.17 42.15 -26.69
CA LYS A 242 -8.42 41.06 -27.34
C LYS A 242 -7.69 40.17 -26.33
N ASN A 243 -7.03 40.77 -25.34
CA ASN A 243 -6.31 40.00 -24.33
C ASN A 243 -7.28 39.18 -23.46
N TYR A 244 -8.45 39.74 -23.14
CA TYR A 244 -9.46 39.03 -22.34
C TYR A 244 -10.04 37.84 -23.12
N SER A 245 -10.36 38.02 -24.40
CA SER A 245 -10.85 36.90 -25.24
C SER A 245 -9.79 35.82 -25.42
N LEU A 246 -8.53 36.20 -25.69
CA LEU A 246 -7.43 35.25 -25.84
C LEU A 246 -7.20 34.45 -24.54
N LEU A 247 -7.31 35.10 -23.38
CA LEU A 247 -7.15 34.45 -22.08
C LEU A 247 -8.29 33.47 -21.80
N LEU A 248 -9.53 33.82 -22.16
CA LEU A 248 -10.70 32.94 -22.06
C LEU A 248 -10.53 31.69 -22.92
N ASP A 249 -10.15 31.86 -24.20
CA ASP A 249 -9.94 30.74 -25.13
C ASP A 249 -8.81 29.83 -24.65
N THR A 250 -7.67 30.42 -24.26
CA THR A 250 -6.50 29.67 -23.76
C THR A 250 -6.83 28.93 -22.46
N SER A 251 -7.63 29.55 -21.57
CA SER A 251 -8.03 28.92 -20.31
C SER A 251 -9.01 27.78 -20.57
N SER A 252 -9.98 27.95 -21.47
CA SER A 252 -10.93 26.90 -21.85
C SER A 252 -10.19 25.69 -22.44
N GLU A 253 -9.27 25.93 -23.37
CA GLU A 253 -8.47 24.86 -23.99
C GLU A 253 -7.59 24.12 -22.96
N LYS A 254 -6.99 24.83 -22.00
CA LYS A 254 -6.24 24.20 -20.91
C LYS A 254 -7.13 23.35 -20.01
N ILE A 255 -8.32 23.82 -19.67
CA ILE A 255 -9.28 23.06 -18.85
C ILE A 255 -9.71 21.78 -19.58
N ASP A 256 -10.08 21.88 -20.85
CA ASP A 256 -10.49 20.73 -21.67
C ASP A 256 -9.37 19.71 -21.82
N ASN A 257 -8.14 20.16 -22.07
CA ASN A 257 -6.97 19.29 -22.13
C ASN A 257 -6.67 18.62 -20.78
N THR A 258 -6.85 19.35 -19.67
CA THR A 258 -6.66 18.81 -18.33
C THR A 258 -7.72 17.76 -18.00
N LEU A 259 -8.99 18.02 -18.34
CA LEU A 259 -10.10 17.07 -18.15
C LEU A 259 -9.87 15.80 -18.95
N LYS A 260 -9.53 15.90 -20.25
CA LYS A 260 -9.20 14.74 -21.08
C LYS A 260 -8.01 13.94 -20.53
N ASN A 261 -6.97 14.62 -20.05
CA ASN A 261 -5.82 13.95 -19.46
C ASN A 261 -6.19 13.22 -18.15
N GLN A 262 -7.01 13.83 -17.29
CA GLN A 262 -7.50 13.21 -16.06
C GLN A 262 -8.40 12.00 -16.35
N GLU A 263 -9.31 12.11 -17.31
CA GLU A 263 -10.19 11.02 -17.73
C GLU A 263 -9.38 9.84 -18.30
N ASN A 264 -8.37 10.13 -19.13
CA ASN A 264 -7.47 9.11 -19.65
C ASN A 264 -6.67 8.43 -18.52
N GLN A 265 -6.11 9.18 -17.58
CA GLN A 265 -5.38 8.62 -16.44
C GLN A 265 -6.29 7.78 -15.54
N TYR A 266 -7.51 8.24 -15.27
CA TYR A 266 -8.49 7.50 -14.49
C TYR A 266 -8.83 6.17 -15.17
N ASN A 267 -9.15 6.20 -16.47
CA ASN A 267 -9.46 4.99 -17.23
C ASN A 267 -8.26 4.03 -17.29
N GLU A 268 -7.04 4.54 -17.46
CA GLU A 268 -5.83 3.71 -17.45
C GLU A 268 -5.60 3.03 -16.10
N VAL A 269 -5.77 3.76 -14.99
CA VAL A 269 -5.66 3.22 -13.63
C VAL A 269 -6.77 2.22 -13.36
N TYR A 270 -8.01 2.54 -13.72
CA TYR A 270 -9.16 1.65 -13.55
C TYR A 270 -8.95 0.33 -14.31
N GLN A 271 -8.49 0.40 -15.57
CA GLN A 271 -8.16 -0.79 -16.35
C GLN A 271 -7.02 -1.58 -15.69
N LYS A 272 -5.93 -0.92 -15.26
CA LYS A 272 -4.86 -1.59 -14.50
C LYS A 272 -5.36 -2.30 -13.25
N ILE A 273 -6.30 -1.71 -12.51
CA ILE A 273 -6.89 -2.35 -11.32
C ILE A 273 -7.66 -3.61 -11.73
N ILE A 274 -8.47 -3.56 -12.80
CA ILE A 274 -9.23 -4.70 -13.30
C ILE A 274 -8.32 -5.82 -13.84
N THR A 275 -7.21 -5.49 -14.48
CA THR A 275 -6.28 -6.49 -15.01
C THR A 275 -5.43 -7.10 -13.89
N LEU A 276 -5.04 -6.32 -12.88
CA LEU A 276 -4.22 -6.79 -11.75
C LEU A 276 -5.03 -7.56 -10.69
N LEU A 277 -6.33 -7.29 -10.52
CA LEU A 277 -7.15 -7.92 -9.48
C LEU A 277 -7.26 -9.45 -9.60
N PRO A 278 -7.56 -10.05 -10.77
CA PRO A 278 -7.59 -11.50 -10.94
C PRO A 278 -6.24 -12.14 -10.60
N ALA A 279 -5.14 -11.57 -11.10
CA ALA A 279 -3.79 -12.08 -10.88
C ALA A 279 -3.37 -11.99 -9.40
N ALA A 280 -3.69 -10.88 -8.73
CA ALA A 280 -3.40 -10.70 -7.31
C ALA A 280 -4.22 -11.66 -6.43
N LEU A 281 -5.50 -11.85 -6.75
CA LEU A 281 -6.40 -12.75 -6.03
C LEU A 281 -6.00 -14.22 -6.19
N THR A 282 -5.66 -14.67 -7.40
CA THR A 282 -5.18 -16.04 -7.63
C THR A 282 -3.81 -16.30 -7.03
N THR A 283 -2.89 -15.34 -7.11
CA THR A 283 -1.56 -15.44 -6.50
C THR A 283 -1.70 -15.52 -4.97
N GLY A 284 -2.50 -14.64 -4.37
CA GLY A 284 -2.73 -14.64 -2.92
C GLY A 284 -3.39 -15.92 -2.40
N LEU A 285 -4.47 -16.37 -3.06
CA LEU A 285 -5.19 -17.59 -2.69
C LEU A 285 -4.33 -18.84 -2.91
N SER A 286 -3.66 -18.97 -4.06
CA SER A 286 -2.83 -20.14 -4.35
C SER A 286 -1.61 -20.22 -3.44
N ALA A 287 -1.02 -19.08 -3.05
CA ALA A 287 0.03 -19.04 -2.04
C ALA A 287 -0.48 -19.51 -0.67
N ALA A 288 -1.65 -19.01 -0.22
CA ALA A 288 -2.26 -19.45 1.04
C ALA A 288 -2.61 -20.94 1.04
N TYR A 289 -3.13 -21.48 -0.07
CA TYR A 289 -3.39 -22.92 -0.21
C TYR A 289 -2.09 -23.73 -0.21
N ASN A 290 -1.03 -23.29 -0.89
CA ASN A 290 0.27 -23.97 -0.86
C ASN A 290 0.87 -23.97 0.55
N GLU A 291 0.78 -22.86 1.28
CA GLU A 291 1.21 -22.79 2.68
C GLU A 291 0.42 -23.80 3.53
N LYS A 292 -0.90 -23.88 3.36
CA LYS A 292 -1.73 -24.88 4.03
C LYS A 292 -1.33 -26.31 3.68
N ILE A 293 -1.10 -26.62 2.41
CA ILE A 293 -0.63 -27.94 1.96
C ILE A 293 0.71 -28.29 2.63
N THR A 294 1.67 -27.35 2.68
CA THR A 294 2.96 -27.61 3.33
C THR A 294 2.82 -27.83 4.83
N SER A 295 2.00 -27.04 5.52
CA SER A 295 1.74 -27.23 6.95
C SER A 295 1.08 -28.60 7.25
N GLU A 296 0.06 -28.98 6.49
CA GLU A 296 -0.62 -30.28 6.63
C GLU A 296 0.28 -31.45 6.24
N SER A 297 1.21 -31.25 5.30
CA SER A 297 2.18 -32.30 4.93
C SER A 297 3.17 -32.60 6.08
N LEU A 298 3.56 -31.57 6.84
CA LEU A 298 4.38 -31.72 8.04
C LEU A 298 3.61 -32.43 9.16
N GLU A 299 2.33 -32.06 9.36
CA GLU A 299 1.46 -32.74 10.32
C GLU A 299 1.21 -34.20 9.96
N LEU A 300 1.00 -34.49 8.66
CA LEU A 300 0.87 -35.84 8.14
C LEU A 300 2.12 -36.68 8.42
N GLU A 301 3.31 -36.11 8.20
CA GLU A 301 4.56 -36.80 8.48
C GLU A 301 4.73 -37.05 10.00
N ALA A 302 4.40 -36.05 10.83
CA ALA A 302 4.43 -36.18 12.28
C ALA A 302 3.47 -37.29 12.77
N HIS A 303 2.24 -37.32 12.27
CA HIS A 303 1.25 -38.35 12.60
C HIS A 303 1.62 -39.73 12.08
N ASN A 304 2.21 -39.82 10.88
CA ASN A 304 2.74 -41.07 10.33
C ASN A 304 3.90 -41.61 11.19
N ASN A 305 4.82 -40.74 11.62
CA ASN A 305 5.92 -41.11 12.51
C ASN A 305 5.43 -41.53 13.89
N ALA A 306 4.42 -40.84 14.43
CA ALA A 306 3.75 -41.22 15.67
C ALA A 306 3.08 -42.60 15.55
N PHE A 307 2.39 -42.88 14.44
CA PHE A 307 1.81 -44.18 14.14
C PHE A 307 2.88 -45.29 14.06
N LYS A 308 3.95 -45.08 13.29
CA LYS A 308 5.08 -46.03 13.19
C LYS A 308 5.74 -46.29 14.55
N LYS A 309 5.87 -45.27 15.40
CA LYS A 309 6.37 -45.42 16.77
C LYS A 309 5.41 -46.28 17.60
N ALA A 310 4.11 -46.03 17.54
CA ALA A 310 3.11 -46.82 18.25
C ALA A 310 3.11 -48.30 17.83
N ILE A 311 3.24 -48.59 16.52
CA ILE A 311 3.39 -49.97 16.03
C ILE A 311 4.66 -50.63 16.56
N ARG A 312 5.81 -49.93 16.58
CA ARG A 312 7.05 -50.45 17.18
C ARG A 312 6.91 -50.75 18.67
N TRP A 313 6.24 -49.87 19.42
CA TRP A 313 5.93 -50.12 20.83
C TRP A 313 5.01 -51.32 21.03
N LEU A 314 4.00 -51.49 20.16
CA LEU A 314 3.08 -52.62 20.23
C LEU A 314 3.78 -53.96 19.97
N ILE A 315 4.69 -53.98 18.98
CA ILE A 315 5.56 -55.12 18.73
C ILE A 315 6.44 -55.40 19.97
N GLY A 316 7.06 -54.36 20.55
CA GLY A 316 7.89 -54.49 21.75
C GLY A 316 7.13 -55.06 22.96
N VAL A 317 5.92 -54.56 23.23
CA VAL A 317 5.07 -55.09 24.31
C VAL A 317 4.66 -56.54 24.04
N SER A 318 4.42 -56.91 22.78
CA SER A 318 4.14 -58.30 22.39
C SER A 318 5.29 -59.27 22.63
N PHE A 319 6.53 -58.79 22.74
CA PHE A 319 7.67 -59.63 23.10
C PHE A 319 7.82 -59.83 24.60
N ILE A 320 7.15 -59.05 25.46
CA ILE A 320 7.30 -59.15 26.92
C ILE A 320 6.91 -60.54 27.45
N PRO A 321 5.74 -61.13 27.11
CA PRO A 321 5.40 -62.48 27.56
C PRO A 321 6.43 -63.52 27.11
N PHE A 322 6.91 -63.41 25.87
CA PHE A 322 7.92 -64.33 25.33
C PHE A 322 9.26 -64.22 26.06
N LEU A 323 9.71 -63.01 26.39
CA LEU A 323 10.95 -62.79 27.15
C LEU A 323 10.82 -63.27 28.60
N VAL A 324 9.64 -63.09 29.22
CA VAL A 324 9.36 -63.58 30.58
C VAL A 324 9.31 -65.11 30.60
N ASP A 325 8.68 -65.73 29.61
CA ASP A 325 8.62 -67.20 29.48
C ASP A 325 10.02 -67.79 29.23
N LEU A 326 10.85 -67.15 28.39
CA LEU A 326 12.24 -67.53 28.16
C LEU A 326 13.08 -67.43 29.43
N TYR A 327 12.88 -66.36 30.22
CA TYR A 327 13.55 -66.16 31.50
C TYR A 327 13.16 -67.24 32.53
N LEU A 328 11.86 -67.55 32.65
CA LEU A 328 11.35 -68.58 33.56
C LEU A 328 11.86 -69.99 33.21
N LEU A 329 12.06 -70.27 31.93
CA LEU A 329 12.52 -71.58 31.44
C LEU A 329 14.04 -71.75 31.56
N ILE A 330 14.83 -70.76 31.15
CA ILE A 330 16.30 -70.87 31.12
C ILE A 330 16.94 -70.62 32.48
N ILE A 331 16.49 -69.59 33.20
CA ILE A 331 17.15 -69.11 34.43
C ILE A 331 16.53 -69.73 35.68
N LEU A 332 15.21 -69.92 35.69
CA LEU A 332 14.48 -70.42 36.87
C LEU A 332 14.20 -71.94 36.82
N GLN A 333 14.55 -72.63 35.73
CA GLN A 333 14.37 -74.08 35.53
C GLN A 333 12.96 -74.60 35.87
N LYS A 334 11.90 -73.83 35.57
CA LYS A 334 10.53 -74.30 35.73
C LYS A 334 10.16 -75.34 34.67
N ASP A 335 9.28 -76.28 35.02
CA ASP A 335 8.73 -77.28 34.10
C ASP A 335 7.91 -76.62 32.97
N LEU A 336 8.02 -77.12 31.74
CA LEU A 336 7.37 -76.56 30.54
C LEU A 336 5.86 -76.44 30.72
N VAL A 337 5.26 -77.42 31.39
CA VAL A 337 3.81 -77.47 31.64
C VAL A 337 3.37 -76.33 32.57
N SER A 338 4.21 -75.97 33.55
CA SER A 338 3.94 -74.86 34.47
C SER A 338 4.00 -73.51 33.75
N VAL A 339 4.97 -73.33 32.85
CA VAL A 339 5.14 -72.07 32.09
C VAL A 339 3.94 -71.86 31.16
N ILE A 340 3.54 -72.87 30.40
CA ILE A 340 2.39 -72.79 29.47
C ILE A 340 1.07 -72.48 30.20
N SER A 341 0.91 -72.96 31.44
CA SER A 341 -0.28 -72.67 32.25
C SER A 341 -0.28 -71.24 32.82
N GLU A 342 0.90 -70.65 33.04
CA GLU A 342 1.07 -69.29 33.56
C GLU A 342 1.02 -68.21 32.46
N THR A 343 1.39 -68.53 31.21
CA THR A 343 1.41 -67.59 30.07
C THR A 343 0.08 -66.84 29.84
N PRO A 344 -1.12 -67.47 29.88
CA PRO A 344 -2.39 -66.75 29.69
C PRO A 344 -2.65 -65.70 30.77
N LYS A 345 -2.21 -65.93 32.02
CA LYS A 345 -2.34 -64.98 33.13
C LYS A 345 -1.40 -63.78 32.93
N LEU A 346 -0.18 -64.04 32.43
CA LEU A 346 0.77 -62.99 32.07
C LEU A 346 0.25 -62.11 30.93
N VAL A 347 -0.31 -62.70 29.87
CA VAL A 347 -0.92 -61.96 28.76
C VAL A 347 -2.08 -61.09 29.25
N LEU A 348 -2.95 -61.62 30.13
CA LEU A 348 -4.05 -60.85 30.72
C LEU A 348 -3.55 -59.70 31.61
N SER A 349 -2.45 -59.89 32.33
CA SER A 349 -1.85 -58.86 33.20
C SER A 349 -1.21 -57.71 32.41
N ILE A 350 -0.80 -57.93 31.16
CA ILE A 350 -0.17 -56.91 30.29
C ILE A 350 -1.21 -56.16 29.45
N LEU A 351 -2.47 -56.63 29.42
CA LEU A 351 -3.56 -56.01 28.65
C LEU A 351 -3.77 -54.51 28.91
N PRO A 352 -3.70 -54.00 30.16
CA PRO A 352 -3.81 -52.55 30.42
C PRO A 352 -2.69 -51.72 29.76
N LEU A 353 -1.53 -52.32 29.48
CA LEU A 353 -0.40 -51.66 28.83
C LEU A 353 -0.62 -51.48 27.31
N TYR A 354 -1.42 -52.34 26.69
CA TYR A 354 -1.74 -52.24 25.25
C TYR A 354 -2.69 -51.09 24.94
N PHE A 355 -3.60 -50.75 25.87
CA PHE A 355 -4.66 -49.77 25.62
C PHE A 355 -4.12 -48.36 25.25
N PRO A 356 -3.18 -47.74 25.99
CA PRO A 356 -2.63 -46.44 25.62
C PRO A 356 -1.91 -46.44 24.27
N ILE A 357 -1.23 -47.55 23.93
CA ILE A 357 -0.47 -47.70 22.68
C ILE A 357 -1.42 -47.85 21.49
N LEU A 358 -2.46 -48.67 21.64
CA LEU A 358 -3.52 -48.83 20.65
C LEU A 358 -4.29 -47.52 20.44
N TRP A 359 -4.59 -46.80 21.52
CA TRP A 359 -5.22 -45.48 21.44
C TRP A 359 -4.36 -44.48 20.66
N MET A 360 -3.06 -44.43 20.96
CA MET A 360 -2.10 -43.58 20.26
C MET A 360 -2.00 -43.93 18.77
N ALA A 361 -1.97 -45.22 18.43
CA ALA A 361 -1.97 -45.69 17.04
C ALA A 361 -3.28 -45.31 16.32
N TYR A 362 -4.42 -45.57 16.96
CA TYR A 362 -5.75 -45.28 16.41
C TYR A 362 -5.95 -43.78 16.16
N SER A 363 -5.63 -42.94 17.15
CA SER A 363 -5.73 -41.48 17.02
C SER A 363 -4.79 -40.94 15.95
N SER A 364 -3.54 -41.43 15.88
CA SER A 364 -2.58 -40.97 14.87
C SER A 364 -3.00 -41.37 13.45
N ASN A 365 -3.58 -42.56 13.28
CA ASN A 365 -4.10 -43.02 11.99
C ASN A 365 -5.28 -42.17 11.50
N LYS A 366 -6.22 -41.79 12.39
CA LYS A 366 -7.34 -40.91 12.02
C LYS A 366 -6.86 -39.51 11.62
N LYS A 367 -5.95 -38.92 12.40
CA LYS A 367 -5.36 -37.61 12.09
C LYS A 367 -4.55 -37.63 10.79
N MET A 368 -3.81 -38.71 10.52
CA MET A 368 -3.11 -38.91 9.25
C MET A 368 -4.08 -38.93 8.06
N ASN A 369 -5.20 -39.66 8.15
CA ASN A 369 -6.19 -39.72 7.08
C ASN A 369 -6.92 -38.38 6.89
N LEU A 370 -7.14 -37.64 7.97
CA LEU A 370 -7.66 -36.28 7.93
C LEU A 370 -6.71 -35.35 7.15
N SER A 371 -5.43 -35.30 7.51
CA SER A 371 -4.45 -34.47 6.79
C SER A 371 -4.33 -34.86 5.31
N LYS A 372 -4.42 -36.15 4.94
CA LYS A 372 -4.48 -36.56 3.51
C LYS A 372 -5.66 -35.92 2.78
N ARG A 373 -6.85 -35.97 3.38
CA ARG A 373 -8.07 -35.35 2.83
C ARG A 373 -7.89 -33.85 2.67
N LEU A 374 -7.37 -33.16 3.69
CA LEU A 374 -7.16 -31.71 3.64
C LEU A 374 -6.14 -31.33 2.56
N ILE A 375 -5.05 -32.10 2.42
CA ILE A 375 -4.06 -31.89 1.36
C ILE A 375 -4.71 -32.02 -0.02
N GLU A 376 -5.53 -33.05 -0.26
CA GLU A 376 -6.24 -33.23 -1.53
C GLU A 376 -7.22 -32.07 -1.81
N GLU A 377 -7.97 -31.64 -0.80
CA GLU A 377 -8.91 -30.52 -0.91
C GLU A 377 -8.20 -29.20 -1.22
N TYR A 378 -7.15 -28.84 -0.47
CA TYR A 378 -6.39 -27.61 -0.71
C TYR A 378 -5.60 -27.68 -2.02
N THR A 379 -5.12 -28.85 -2.42
CA THR A 379 -4.47 -29.03 -3.73
C THR A 379 -5.46 -28.77 -4.86
N HIS A 380 -6.67 -29.32 -4.77
CA HIS A 380 -7.73 -29.06 -5.74
C HIS A 380 -8.08 -27.56 -5.81
N LYS A 381 -8.25 -26.90 -4.65
CA LYS A 381 -8.51 -25.45 -4.58
C LYS A 381 -7.35 -24.63 -5.16
N GLY A 382 -6.10 -25.02 -4.90
CA GLY A 382 -4.90 -24.37 -5.46
C GLY A 382 -4.77 -24.54 -6.97
N VAL A 383 -5.04 -25.74 -7.51
CA VAL A 383 -5.06 -25.99 -8.96
C VAL A 383 -6.18 -25.19 -9.62
N LEU A 384 -7.38 -25.17 -9.04
CA LEU A 384 -8.50 -24.39 -9.56
C LEU A 384 -8.20 -22.90 -9.64
N SER A 385 -7.56 -22.31 -8.62
CA SER A 385 -7.10 -20.91 -8.66
C SER A 385 -6.08 -20.65 -9.78
N LYS A 386 -5.14 -21.57 -10.02
CA LYS A 386 -4.18 -21.46 -11.14
C LYS A 386 -4.86 -21.63 -12.51
N THR A 387 -5.84 -22.52 -12.62
CA THR A 387 -6.64 -22.69 -13.84
C THR A 387 -7.46 -21.44 -14.13
N PHE A 388 -8.05 -20.81 -13.10
CA PHE A 388 -8.73 -19.53 -13.24
C PHE A 388 -7.79 -18.43 -13.76
N GLU A 389 -6.58 -18.34 -13.20
CA GLU A 389 -5.57 -17.38 -13.67
C GLU A 389 -5.26 -17.58 -15.16
N GLY A 390 -4.94 -18.81 -15.57
CA GLY A 390 -4.66 -19.11 -16.97
C GLY A 390 -5.83 -18.84 -17.92
N LEU A 391 -7.07 -19.13 -17.51
CA LEU A 391 -8.27 -18.82 -18.29
C LEU A 391 -8.57 -17.33 -18.31
N SER A 392 -8.36 -16.62 -17.20
CA SER A 392 -8.53 -15.16 -17.12
C SER A 392 -7.56 -14.45 -18.07
N THR A 393 -6.29 -14.89 -18.12
CA THR A 393 -5.30 -14.37 -19.07
C THR A 393 -5.70 -14.64 -20.52
N GLN A 394 -6.17 -15.86 -20.84
CA GLN A 394 -6.66 -16.19 -22.18
C GLN A 394 -7.88 -15.35 -22.60
N ILE A 395 -8.79 -15.05 -21.67
CA ILE A 395 -9.95 -14.17 -21.93
C ILE A 395 -9.52 -12.72 -22.16
N GLU A 396 -8.40 -12.29 -21.57
CA GLU A 396 -7.81 -10.97 -21.79
C GLU A 396 -7.09 -10.88 -23.15
N GLU A 397 -6.41 -11.96 -23.55
CA GLU A 397 -5.75 -12.07 -24.87
C GLU A 397 -6.72 -12.09 -26.06
N LEU A 398 -8.00 -12.44 -25.83
CA LEU A 398 -9.06 -12.44 -26.85
C LEU A 398 -9.42 -11.04 -27.38
N GLY A 399 -9.01 -9.95 -26.71
CA GLY A 399 -9.01 -8.58 -27.24
C GLY A 399 -10.38 -7.89 -27.41
N ASP A 400 -11.49 -8.61 -27.26
CA ASP A 400 -12.83 -8.12 -27.53
C ASP A 400 -13.54 -7.71 -26.21
N SER A 401 -13.56 -6.40 -25.94
CA SER A 401 -13.75 -5.85 -24.58
C SER A 401 -15.09 -6.19 -23.91
N ASP A 402 -16.18 -6.22 -24.68
CA ASP A 402 -17.52 -6.52 -24.15
C ASP A 402 -17.70 -8.01 -23.85
N THR A 403 -17.25 -8.89 -24.76
CA THR A 403 -17.29 -10.35 -24.55
C THR A 403 -16.30 -10.83 -23.50
N SER A 404 -15.13 -10.18 -23.39
CA SER A 404 -14.11 -10.48 -22.37
C SER A 404 -14.64 -10.20 -20.96
N GLY A 405 -15.39 -9.10 -20.79
CA GLY A 405 -16.06 -8.77 -19.53
C GLY A 405 -17.08 -9.83 -19.10
N GLU A 406 -17.97 -10.25 -20.01
CA GLU A 406 -18.99 -11.26 -19.70
C GLU A 406 -18.38 -12.64 -19.36
N LEU A 407 -17.34 -13.03 -20.11
CA LEU A 407 -16.62 -14.30 -19.87
C LEU A 407 -15.88 -14.29 -18.54
N LYS A 408 -15.26 -13.17 -18.14
CA LYS A 408 -14.63 -13.00 -16.82
C LYS A 408 -15.66 -13.14 -15.69
N VAL A 409 -16.85 -12.55 -15.83
CA VAL A 409 -17.92 -12.66 -14.84
C VAL A 409 -18.42 -14.10 -14.71
N LYS A 410 -18.67 -14.80 -15.83
CA LYS A 410 -19.06 -16.22 -15.81
C LYS A 410 -17.98 -17.11 -15.21
N LEU A 411 -16.71 -16.85 -15.53
CA LEU A 411 -15.58 -17.59 -14.98
C LEU A 411 -15.48 -17.39 -13.45
N LEU A 412 -15.66 -16.17 -12.95
CA LEU A 412 -15.65 -15.87 -11.51
C LEU A 412 -16.81 -16.56 -10.78
N PHE A 413 -18.00 -16.57 -11.38
CA PHE A 413 -19.16 -17.27 -10.84
C PHE A 413 -18.92 -18.79 -10.77
N ASN A 414 -18.37 -19.37 -11.82
CA ASN A 414 -18.00 -20.80 -11.85
C ASN A 414 -16.93 -21.14 -10.82
N LEU A 415 -15.91 -20.28 -10.66
CA LEU A 415 -14.89 -20.45 -9.61
C LEU A 415 -15.53 -20.46 -8.22
N LEU A 416 -16.44 -19.53 -7.94
CA LEU A 416 -17.11 -19.42 -6.64
C LEU A 416 -18.00 -20.63 -6.37
N HIS A 417 -18.74 -21.09 -7.39
CA HIS A 417 -19.57 -22.29 -7.30
C HIS A 417 -18.72 -23.55 -7.01
N VAL A 418 -17.64 -23.77 -7.77
CA VAL A 418 -16.75 -24.93 -7.57
C VAL A 418 -15.94 -24.83 -6.28
N ASN A 419 -15.58 -23.63 -5.81
CA ASN A 419 -14.93 -23.47 -4.51
C ASN A 419 -15.89 -23.76 -3.35
N SER A 420 -17.18 -23.43 -3.51
CA SER A 420 -18.22 -23.71 -2.52
C SER A 420 -18.54 -25.20 -2.39
N GLU A 421 -18.35 -25.98 -3.46
CA GLU A 421 -18.46 -27.43 -3.41
C GLU A 421 -17.18 -28.05 -2.82
N ASN A 422 -17.32 -28.74 -1.68
CA ASN A 422 -16.19 -29.42 -1.05
C ASN A 422 -15.94 -30.78 -1.78
N PRO A 423 -14.78 -30.97 -2.43
CA PRO A 423 -14.45 -32.22 -3.14
C PRO A 423 -14.34 -33.43 -2.20
N GLY A 424 -14.11 -33.21 -0.89
CA GLY A 424 -14.11 -34.24 0.16
C GLY A 424 -15.45 -34.94 0.35
N LYS A 425 -16.55 -34.44 -0.24
CA LYS A 425 -17.85 -35.11 -0.29
C LYS A 425 -17.83 -36.41 -1.12
N LEU A 426 -16.88 -36.54 -2.04
CA LEU A 426 -16.72 -37.72 -2.91
C LEU A 426 -15.90 -38.85 -2.24
N ILE A 427 -15.25 -38.58 -1.10
CA ILE A 427 -14.57 -39.60 -0.32
C ILE A 427 -15.61 -40.31 0.56
N SER A 428 -15.71 -41.63 0.39
CA SER A 428 -16.66 -42.52 1.06
C SER A 428 -16.35 -42.67 2.57
N ASP A 429 -16.43 -41.58 3.34
CA ASP A 429 -16.51 -41.59 4.82
C ASP A 429 -16.76 -40.20 5.42
N TYR A 430 -17.17 -39.20 4.62
CA TYR A 430 -17.36 -37.80 5.06
C TYR A 430 -18.30 -37.63 6.28
N LYS A 431 -19.22 -38.58 6.50
CA LYS A 431 -20.18 -38.56 7.62
C LYS A 431 -19.66 -39.19 8.92
N THR A 432 -18.45 -39.78 8.93
CA THR A 432 -17.90 -40.36 10.16
C THR A 432 -17.19 -39.30 10.97
N THR A 433 -17.43 -39.27 12.28
CA THR A 433 -16.90 -38.23 13.16
C THR A 433 -15.36 -38.17 13.08
N ASP A 434 -14.81 -36.96 12.94
CA ASP A 434 -13.35 -36.73 12.85
C ASP A 434 -12.67 -36.88 14.23
N HIS A 435 -13.46 -36.89 15.30
CA HIS A 435 -12.97 -37.08 16.67
C HIS A 435 -12.68 -38.56 16.97
N PRO A 436 -11.44 -38.94 17.36
CA PRO A 436 -11.07 -40.32 17.63
C PRO A 436 -11.97 -41.03 18.67
N LEU A 437 -12.39 -40.33 19.73
CA LEU A 437 -13.30 -40.93 20.74
C LEU A 437 -14.68 -41.24 20.19
N MET A 438 -15.25 -40.35 19.36
CA MET A 438 -16.59 -40.52 18.85
C MET A 438 -16.64 -41.61 17.77
N ASP A 439 -15.63 -41.68 16.90
CA ASP A 439 -15.49 -42.77 15.92
C ASP A 439 -15.24 -44.12 16.60
N ALA A 440 -14.46 -44.14 17.70
CA ALA A 440 -14.27 -45.35 18.51
C ALA A 440 -15.58 -45.79 19.20
N LEU A 441 -16.38 -44.84 19.69
CA LEU A 441 -17.71 -45.09 20.26
C LEU A 441 -18.65 -45.66 19.20
N ASP A 442 -18.75 -45.03 18.02
CA ASP A 442 -19.59 -45.49 16.91
C ASP A 442 -19.18 -46.88 16.41
N LYS A 443 -17.88 -47.19 16.37
CA LYS A 443 -17.37 -48.53 16.04
C LYS A 443 -17.56 -49.54 17.18
N SER A 444 -17.57 -49.12 18.44
CA SER A 444 -17.89 -49.98 19.58
C SER A 444 -19.35 -50.44 19.58
N VAL A 445 -20.27 -49.60 19.11
CA VAL A 445 -21.67 -49.98 18.88
C VAL A 445 -21.76 -51.10 17.83
N LYS A 446 -20.99 -50.99 16.73
CA LYS A 446 -20.88 -52.06 15.71
C LYS A 446 -20.18 -53.32 16.22
N LEU A 447 -19.30 -53.21 17.22
CA LEU A 447 -18.69 -54.36 17.90
C LEU A 447 -19.76 -55.16 18.66
N GLY A 448 -20.73 -54.48 19.28
CA GLY A 448 -21.92 -55.11 19.89
C GLY A 448 -22.67 -56.01 18.90
N ASP A 449 -22.92 -55.51 17.69
CA ASP A 449 -23.56 -56.28 16.61
C ASP A 449 -22.71 -57.48 16.14
N ALA A 450 -21.38 -57.35 16.15
CA ALA A 450 -20.46 -58.43 15.79
C ALA A 450 -20.37 -59.52 16.87
N VAL A 451 -20.43 -59.13 18.14
CA VAL A 451 -20.52 -60.03 19.30
C VAL A 451 -21.84 -60.82 19.26
N GLU A 452 -22.93 -60.18 18.83
CA GLU A 452 -24.22 -60.84 18.62
C GLU A 452 -24.18 -61.84 17.44
N LYS A 453 -23.37 -61.61 16.41
CA LYS A 453 -23.12 -62.60 15.33
C LYS A 453 -22.24 -63.76 15.79
N LEU A 454 -21.29 -63.52 16.69
CA LEU A 454 -20.45 -64.55 17.34
C LEU A 454 -21.27 -65.49 18.25
N ARG A 455 -22.41 -65.04 18.77
CA ARG A 455 -23.40 -65.87 19.50
C ARG A 455 -23.91 -67.06 18.67
N ASN A 456 -23.92 -66.93 17.34
CA ASN A 456 -24.43 -67.96 16.43
C ASN A 456 -23.40 -69.05 16.10
N ILE A 457 -22.18 -68.98 16.65
CA ILE A 457 -21.13 -70.00 16.48
C ILE A 457 -21.18 -70.98 17.68
N PRO A 458 -21.36 -72.30 17.45
CA PRO A 458 -21.45 -73.28 18.53
C PRO A 458 -20.15 -73.33 19.35
N GLY A 459 -20.25 -73.24 20.68
CA GLY A 459 -19.13 -73.31 21.63
C GLY A 459 -18.76 -72.00 22.34
N PHE A 460 -19.15 -70.82 21.82
CA PHE A 460 -18.80 -69.51 22.41
C PHE A 460 -19.92 -68.85 23.23
N SER A 461 -21.10 -69.47 23.29
CA SER A 461 -22.34 -68.93 23.90
C SER A 461 -22.22 -68.61 25.41
N LYS A 462 -21.45 -69.41 26.18
CA LYS A 462 -21.29 -69.17 27.63
C LYS A 462 -20.33 -68.01 27.95
N LEU A 463 -19.33 -67.78 27.10
CA LEU A 463 -18.36 -66.68 27.26
C LEU A 463 -18.97 -65.34 26.85
N THR A 464 -19.78 -65.33 25.79
CA THR A 464 -20.50 -64.14 25.31
C THR A 464 -21.58 -63.68 26.28
N ALA A 465 -22.33 -64.59 26.90
CA ALA A 465 -23.35 -64.22 27.89
C ALA A 465 -22.78 -63.53 29.15
N LYS A 466 -21.55 -63.89 29.57
CA LYS A 466 -20.88 -63.25 30.71
C LYS A 466 -20.31 -61.87 30.34
N LEU A 467 -19.71 -61.76 29.15
CA LEU A 467 -19.16 -60.51 28.61
C LEU A 467 -20.24 -59.46 28.33
N GLU A 468 -21.41 -59.87 27.83
CA GLU A 468 -22.52 -58.96 27.54
C GLU A 468 -23.15 -58.37 28.81
N LYS A 469 -23.25 -59.19 29.88
CA LYS A 469 -23.76 -58.73 31.17
C LYS A 469 -22.84 -57.67 31.78
N GLU A 470 -21.52 -57.89 31.78
CA GLU A 470 -20.54 -56.90 32.26
C GLU A 470 -20.46 -55.68 31.32
N SER A 471 -20.54 -55.85 30.00
CA SER A 471 -20.54 -54.75 29.04
C SER A 471 -21.75 -53.83 29.16
N LYS A 472 -22.96 -54.37 29.35
CA LYS A 472 -24.18 -53.57 29.58
C LYS A 472 -24.12 -52.80 30.90
N GLU A 473 -23.50 -53.37 31.92
CA GLU A 473 -23.32 -52.73 33.22
C GLU A 473 -22.32 -51.56 33.13
N ILE A 474 -21.20 -51.75 32.40
CA ILE A 474 -20.18 -50.71 32.14
C ILE A 474 -20.73 -49.58 31.26
N LEU A 475 -21.52 -49.89 30.21
CA LEU A 475 -22.14 -48.89 29.35
C LEU A 475 -23.14 -48.01 30.14
N LYS A 476 -23.90 -48.60 31.05
CA LYS A 476 -24.86 -47.87 31.89
C LYS A 476 -24.17 -46.96 32.91
N ASP A 477 -23.09 -47.42 33.53
CA ASP A 477 -22.27 -46.62 34.47
C ASP A 477 -21.50 -45.49 33.76
N THR A 478 -21.09 -45.70 32.50
CA THR A 478 -20.44 -44.66 31.68
C THR A 478 -21.43 -43.62 31.15
N GLU A 479 -22.64 -44.01 30.75
CA GLU A 479 -23.72 -43.07 30.42
C GLU A 479 -24.09 -42.18 31.62
N GLU A 480 -24.18 -42.75 32.83
CA GLU A 480 -24.44 -41.97 34.06
C GLU A 480 -23.29 -41.00 34.37
N LYS A 481 -22.02 -41.42 34.24
CA LYS A 481 -20.85 -40.55 34.47
C LYS A 481 -20.72 -39.44 33.43
N VAL A 482 -21.04 -39.71 32.17
CA VAL A 482 -21.04 -38.69 31.10
C VAL A 482 -22.20 -37.70 31.32
N ALA A 483 -23.38 -38.17 31.70
CA ALA A 483 -24.50 -37.31 32.06
C ALA A 483 -24.17 -36.40 33.26
N GLN A 484 -23.50 -36.93 34.28
CA GLN A 484 -23.02 -36.14 35.42
C GLN A 484 -21.95 -35.13 35.01
N ALA A 485 -20.95 -35.51 34.21
CA ALA A 485 -19.91 -34.59 33.74
C ALA A 485 -20.50 -33.44 32.89
N ILE A 486 -21.45 -33.75 32.01
CA ILE A 486 -22.16 -32.74 31.20
C ILE A 486 -22.99 -31.80 32.10
N SER A 487 -23.63 -32.32 33.16
CA SER A 487 -24.36 -31.47 34.12
C SER A 487 -23.44 -30.56 34.93
N THR A 488 -22.25 -31.04 35.30
CA THR A 488 -21.26 -30.27 36.09
C THR A 488 -20.62 -29.14 35.27
N VAL A 489 -20.37 -29.38 33.97
CA VAL A 489 -19.91 -28.35 33.02
C VAL A 489 -20.98 -27.29 32.76
N LYS A 490 -22.26 -27.66 32.83
CA LYS A 490 -23.38 -26.72 32.66
C LYS A 490 -23.56 -25.78 33.87
N GLU A 491 -23.24 -26.24 35.08
CA GLU A 491 -23.27 -25.43 36.30
C GLU A 491 -22.07 -24.49 36.44
N THR A 492 -20.91 -24.82 35.85
CA THR A 492 -19.69 -23.99 35.93
C THR A 492 -19.56 -22.94 34.81
N GLY A 493 -20.42 -22.99 33.78
CA GLY A 493 -20.44 -22.03 32.66
C GLY A 493 -21.41 -20.85 32.82
N GLN A 494 -22.08 -20.73 33.96
CA GLN A 494 -22.82 -19.53 34.36
C GLN A 494 -22.03 -18.80 35.46
N GLY A 495 -20.94 -18.15 35.07
CA GLY A 495 -20.11 -17.28 35.90
C GLY A 495 -19.50 -16.20 35.04
#